data_AF-A0AA51N785-F1
#
_entry.id   AF-A0AA51N785-F1
#
_cell.length_a   1.000
_cell.length_b   1.000
_cell.length_c   1.000
_cell.angle_alpha   90.00
_cell.angle_beta   90.00
_cell.angle_gamma   90.00
#
_symmetry.space_group_name_H-M   'P 1'
#
loop_
_entity.id
_entity.type
_entity.pdbx_description
1 polymer ?
#
loop_
_entity_poly.entity_id
_entity_poly.type
_entity_poly.pdbx_seq_one_letter_code
_entity_poly.pdbx_strand_id
1 'polypeptide(L)' 'MKNYSPQQLALRNGQDREEIWIAYKGIIYDVSNSRLWKNGTHYEHWSGQDLTDELKDAPHTERVFEKLEIIGKLTN' A
#
# COMPACT_ATOMS: atom_id res chain seq x y z
N MET A 1 12.07 -5.15 10.85
CA MET A 1 10.91 -5.16 9.94
C MET A 1 10.88 -6.49 9.19
N LYS A 2 9.68 -7.04 8.95
CA LYS A 2 9.52 -8.22 8.09
C LYS A 2 9.75 -7.83 6.63
N ASN A 3 10.21 -8.79 5.82
CA ASN A 3 10.38 -8.62 4.38
C ASN A 3 9.28 -9.37 3.65
N TYR A 4 8.80 -8.80 2.55
CA TYR A 4 7.75 -9.37 1.72
C TYR A 4 8.15 -9.26 0.25
N SER A 5 7.80 -10.28 -0.53
CA SER A 5 7.95 -10.25 -1.99
C SER A 5 6.81 -9.47 -2.66
N PRO A 6 6.98 -9.05 -3.93
CA PRO A 6 5.89 -8.45 -4.71
C PRO A 6 4.65 -9.33 -4.79
N GLN A 7 4.82 -10.65 -4.93
CA GLN A 7 3.70 -11.60 -4.98
C GLN A 7 2.98 -11.70 -3.63
N GLN A 8 3.73 -11.58 -2.54
CA GLN A 8 3.11 -11.50 -1.23
C GLN A 8 2.33 -10.17 -1.11
N LEU A 9 2.92 -9.03 -1.48
CA LEU A 9 2.20 -7.76 -1.44
C LEU A 9 0.92 -7.79 -2.30
N ALA A 10 0.96 -8.35 -3.51
CA ALA A 10 -0.16 -8.44 -4.44
C ALA A 10 -1.42 -9.10 -3.86
N LEU A 11 -1.27 -10.06 -2.96
CA LEU A 11 -2.40 -10.73 -2.31
C LEU A 11 -3.08 -9.88 -1.22
N ARG A 12 -2.49 -8.75 -0.80
CA ARG A 12 -3.05 -7.87 0.25
C ARG A 12 -3.76 -6.70 -0.40
N ASN A 13 -4.76 -7.06 -1.19
CA ASN A 13 -5.54 -6.16 -2.03
C ASN A 13 -7.00 -5.99 -1.57
N GLY A 14 -7.35 -6.46 -0.36
CA GLY A 14 -8.71 -6.43 0.15
C GLY A 14 -9.68 -7.42 -0.51
N GLN A 15 -9.20 -8.31 -1.39
CA GLN A 15 -10.00 -9.34 -2.06
C GLN A 15 -9.40 -10.74 -1.86
N ASP A 16 -8.16 -10.97 -2.29
CA ASP A 16 -7.44 -12.23 -2.08
C ASP A 16 -7.13 -12.45 -0.59
N ARG A 17 -6.93 -11.35 0.13
CA ARG A 17 -6.90 -11.28 1.58
C ARG A 17 -7.58 -10.01 2.07
N GLU A 18 -8.02 -10.04 3.32
CA GLU A 18 -8.70 -8.91 3.96
C GLU A 18 -7.78 -7.69 4.11
N GLU A 19 -6.47 -7.90 4.28
CA GLU A 19 -5.53 -6.80 4.41
C GLU A 19 -5.40 -5.99 3.11
N ILE A 20 -5.28 -4.68 3.25
CA ILE A 20 -5.08 -3.74 2.15
C ILE A 20 -3.77 -3.01 2.39
N TRP A 21 -2.73 -3.42 1.66
CA TRP A 21 -1.39 -2.87 1.81
C TRP A 21 -0.91 -2.21 0.53
N ILE A 22 -0.07 -1.18 0.66
CA ILE A 22 0.64 -0.54 -0.44
C ILE A 22 2.11 -0.41 -0.07
N ALA A 23 2.99 -0.39 -1.07
CA ALA A 23 4.38 -0.01 -0.86
C ALA A 23 4.64 1.43 -1.33
N TYR A 24 5.53 2.11 -0.61
CA TYR A 24 6.11 3.38 -1.01
C TYR A 24 7.60 3.40 -0.63
N LYS A 25 8.47 3.64 -1.61
CA LYS A 25 9.94 3.59 -1.49
C LYS A 25 10.42 2.31 -0.79
N GLY A 26 9.81 1.17 -1.13
CA GLY A 26 10.13 -0.13 -0.55
C GLY A 26 9.64 -0.36 0.88
N ILE A 27 8.84 0.53 1.47
CA ILE A 27 8.20 0.34 2.78
C ILE A 27 6.73 -0.02 2.56
N ILE A 28 6.25 -1.05 3.23
CA ILE A 28 4.86 -1.50 3.14
C ILE A 28 4.05 -0.88 4.28
N TYR A 29 2.96 -0.23 3.91
CA TYR A 29 2.03 0.45 4.82
C TYR A 29 0.67 -0.23 4.80
N ASP A 30 0.04 -0.31 5.97
CA ASP A 30 -1.35 -0.73 6.09
C ASP A 30 -2.31 0.44 5.85
N VAL A 31 -3.21 0.28 4.87
CA VAL A 31 -4.26 1.24 4.55
C VAL A 31 -5.66 0.68 4.75
N SER A 32 -5.80 -0.49 5.39
CA SER A 32 -7.08 -1.22 5.56
C SER A 32 -8.15 -0.41 6.27
N ASN A 33 -7.75 0.43 7.23
CA ASN A 33 -8.66 1.30 7.98
C ASN A 33 -8.97 2.64 7.28
N SER A 34 -8.38 2.90 6.12
CA SER A 34 -8.64 4.12 5.37
C SER A 34 -9.91 3.98 4.54
N ARG A 35 -10.88 4.88 4.78
CA ARG A 35 -12.10 4.96 3.96
C ARG A 35 -11.83 5.24 2.48
N LEU A 36 -10.67 5.83 2.16
CA LEU A 36 -10.26 6.13 0.79
C LEU A 36 -9.73 4.91 0.03
N TRP A 37 -9.37 3.84 0.75
CA TRP A 37 -8.84 2.58 0.21
C TRP A 37 -9.86 1.43 0.27
N LYS A 38 -11.15 1.76 0.42
CA LYS A 38 -12.21 0.77 0.59
C LYS A 38 -12.19 -0.21 -0.59
N ASN A 39 -12.28 -1.51 -0.29
CA ASN A 39 -12.21 -2.61 -1.27
C ASN A 39 -10.90 -2.70 -2.05
N GLY A 40 -9.82 -2.10 -1.53
CA GLY A 40 -8.49 -2.18 -2.13
C GLY A 40 -8.24 -1.19 -3.28
N THR A 41 -9.07 -0.17 -3.42
CA THR A 41 -8.89 0.86 -4.44
C THR A 41 -8.95 2.25 -3.87
N HIS A 42 -8.15 3.13 -4.45
CA HIS A 42 -8.16 4.56 -4.20
C HIS A 42 -8.17 5.28 -5.54
N TYR A 43 -9.38 5.64 -5.99
CA TYR A 43 -9.63 6.07 -7.38
C TYR A 43 -9.15 5.03 -8.39
N GLU A 44 -8.19 5.37 -9.25
CA GLU A 44 -7.63 4.50 -10.28
C GLU A 44 -6.45 3.64 -9.79
N HIS A 45 -6.05 3.80 -8.52
CA HIS A 45 -4.91 3.08 -7.93
C HIS A 45 -5.38 1.88 -7.13
N TRP A 46 -4.76 0.73 -7.40
CA TRP A 46 -5.04 -0.54 -6.72
C TRP A 46 -4.01 -0.79 -5.63
N SER A 47 -4.44 -1.36 -4.51
CA SER A 47 -3.54 -1.85 -3.47
C SER A 47 -2.84 -3.15 -3.90
N GLY A 48 -1.93 -3.63 -3.07
CA GLY A 48 -1.13 -4.82 -3.36
C GLY A 48 0.07 -4.55 -4.28
N GLN A 49 0.51 -3.30 -4.41
CA GLN A 49 1.67 -2.95 -5.23
C GLN A 49 2.47 -1.78 -4.64
N ASP A 50 3.64 -1.53 -5.23
CA ASP A 50 4.42 -0.32 -4.97
C ASP A 50 3.83 0.84 -5.78
N LEU A 51 3.43 1.90 -5.08
CA LEU A 51 2.80 3.09 -5.66
C LEU A 51 3.73 4.32 -5.62
N THR A 52 5.04 4.08 -5.60
CA THR A 52 6.04 5.14 -5.52
C THR A 52 5.98 6.11 -6.68
N ASP A 53 5.75 5.63 -7.89
CA ASP A 53 5.75 6.46 -9.08
C ASP A 53 4.42 7.20 -9.23
N GLU A 54 3.33 6.58 -8.84
CA GLU A 54 1.96 7.10 -8.87
C GLU A 54 1.76 8.26 -7.90
N LEU A 55 2.48 8.28 -6.77
CA LEU A 55 2.36 9.37 -5.80
C LEU A 55 2.74 10.74 -6.40
N LYS A 56 3.57 10.78 -7.45
CA LYS A 56 4.00 12.02 -8.11
C LYS A 56 2.83 12.78 -8.73
N ASP A 57 1.80 12.06 -9.16
CA ASP A 57 0.61 12.62 -9.81
C ASP A 57 -0.56 12.83 -8.82
N ALA A 58 -0.37 12.48 -7.55
CA ALA A 58 -1.40 12.59 -6.53
C ALA A 58 -1.60 14.05 -6.04
N PRO A 59 -2.82 14.43 -5.62
CA PRO A 59 -3.10 15.75 -5.04
C PRO A 59 -2.58 15.91 -3.60
N HIS A 60 -1.76 14.97 -3.11
CA HIS A 60 -1.21 14.93 -1.76
C HIS A 60 0.23 14.42 -1.75
N THR A 61 0.93 14.59 -0.64
CA THR A 61 2.35 14.19 -0.50
C THR A 61 2.53 12.97 0.40
N GLU A 62 3.77 12.47 0.50
CA GLU A 62 4.17 11.34 1.36
C GLU A 62 3.85 11.53 2.86
N ARG A 63 3.51 12.75 3.31
CA ARG A 63 3.08 13.04 4.69
C ARG A 63 1.88 12.20 5.15
N VAL A 64 1.05 11.72 4.23
CA VAL A 64 -0.08 10.83 4.58
C VAL A 64 0.40 9.52 5.22
N PHE A 65 1.60 9.05 4.90
CA PHE A 65 2.17 7.80 5.42
C PHE A 65 2.63 7.90 6.87
N GLU A 66 2.86 9.11 7.41
CA GLU A 66 3.31 9.32 8.80
C GLU A 66 2.31 8.80 9.84
N LYS A 67 1.04 8.64 9.45
CA LYS A 67 -0.04 8.16 10.31
C LYS A 67 -0.39 6.68 10.08
N LEU A 68 0.28 6.03 9.13
CA LEU A 68 0.00 4.65 8.76
C LEU A 68 0.93 3.69 9.48
N GLU A 69 0.43 2.48 9.72
CA GLU A 69 1.22 1.41 10.29
C GLU A 69 2.22 0.88 9.26
N ILE A 70 3.48 0.74 9.68
CA ILE A 70 4.54 0.12 8.88
C ILE A 70 4.52 -1.38 9.13
N ILE A 71 4.23 -2.16 8.09
CA ILE A 71 4.15 -3.62 8.15
C ILE A 71 5.51 -4.27 7.88
N GLY A 72 6.26 -3.73 6.93
CA GLY A 72 7.49 -4.39 6.48
C GLY A 72 8.18 -3.65 5.34
N LYS A 73 9.16 -4.33 4.75
CA LYS A 73 9.85 -3.89 3.53
C LYS A 73 9.44 -4.76 2.36
N LEU A 74 9.31 -4.14 1.20
CA LEU A 74 9.21 -4.82 -0.07
C LEU A 74 10.63 -5.18 -0.55
N THR A 75 10.85 -6.46 -0.84
CA THR A 75 12.14 -7.00 -1.29
C THR A 75 11.91 -7.99 -2.43
N ASN A 76 12.77 -7.97 -3.45
CA ASN A 76 12.77 -9.01 -4.48
C ASN A 76 13.23 -10.36 -3.95
#